data_AF-A0A661FZS2-F1
#
_entry.id   AF-A0A661FZS2-F1
#
_cell.length_a   1.000
_cell.length_b   1.000
_cell.length_c   1.000
_cell.angle_alpha   90.00
_cell.angle_beta   90.00
_cell.angle_gamma   90.00
#
_symmetry.space_group_name_H-M   'P 1'
#
loop_
_entity.id
_entity.type
_entity.pdbx_description
1 polymer ?
#
loop_
_entity_poly.entity_id
_entity_poly.type
_entity_poly.pdbx_seq_one_letter_code
_entity_poly.pdbx_strand_id
1 'polypeptide(L)'
;MENRITRMSVALMFIAFMLSACGGGAGTSSTEPPLAAECIPGNPGTADECGTLIIGLTDGDGDFLSYAVDVLSLTLERADGATVEVLPNSTRIDFANYVNLTEFISVASVPPGVYVAGTIQLDFSNAEVFVEAGDQARETIVVDADGNPLTRTELKIKLSNRDQLLVARGRTALMTLDFDLDASHMVDIDPTPAIATAEPFIVAELNPVDTKDIRVRGRFMEANEAEMYYVVALRPFYDRVGDFGRIKVHVTNETDFEVNDDAYVGVEGLRALNAAGQGTLTVAQGTLNVAERAFTANIVLAGSSVPGEGMDAVKGNVISRNGDDMVVRGGTVILTDATRSFFRDDVTVTVGPNTKVYKTFRSDRPFGMPGMPDRLLDNSAISVGQAVTIRGTVTANDELGVHIDATEGAVLMHVTHLSGIVNSVLPGQVDIDLHAIDRRRIEIFNFAGTSASPDTDADPDNYEVSTGNFLLAAQSPGRPVVAWGFPNEFAGAPPDFEGRTLIEFMDVRSALGVGWGAAGTTMPFTMMDSTGLLLNNRNPDIDQRHFIKKGPLLIDLT
;
A
#
# COMPACT_ATOMS: atom_id res chain seq x y z
N MET A 1 -54.71 40.83 -5.48
CA MET A 1 -56.01 41.20 -6.11
C MET A 1 -55.76 41.29 -7.60
N GLU A 2 -56.51 40.49 -8.36
CA GLU A 2 -56.97 40.66 -9.76
C GLU A 2 -56.02 41.36 -10.77
N ASN A 3 -55.72 40.84 -11.95
CA ASN A 3 -56.60 40.12 -12.86
C ASN A 3 -55.80 39.43 -13.98
N ARG A 4 -56.36 38.31 -14.47
CA ARG A 4 -56.03 37.68 -15.76
C ARG A 4 -56.50 38.58 -16.92
N ILE A 5 -55.93 38.36 -18.12
CA ILE A 5 -56.60 38.18 -19.45
C ILE A 5 -55.61 38.57 -20.57
N THR A 6 -54.98 37.60 -21.24
CA THR A 6 -55.32 37.07 -22.59
C THR A 6 -54.85 37.96 -23.75
N ARG A 7 -53.95 37.45 -24.62
CA ARG A 7 -54.21 37.29 -26.06
C ARG A 7 -53.02 36.66 -26.81
N MET A 8 -53.34 35.51 -27.38
CA MET A 8 -52.70 34.76 -28.45
C MET A 8 -52.73 35.56 -29.75
N SER A 9 -51.63 35.65 -30.50
CA SER A 9 -51.64 35.95 -31.94
C SER A 9 -50.34 35.49 -32.61
N VAL A 10 -50.52 34.51 -33.49
CA VAL A 10 -49.59 33.98 -34.49
C VAL A 10 -49.40 35.03 -35.58
N ALA A 11 -48.17 35.27 -36.02
CA ALA A 11 -47.90 35.92 -37.30
C ALA A 11 -46.68 35.26 -37.96
N LEU A 12 -47.03 34.44 -38.95
CA LEU A 12 -46.21 33.70 -39.90
C LEU A 12 -45.58 34.69 -40.88
N MET A 13 -44.24 34.71 -41.03
CA MET A 13 -43.58 35.51 -42.07
C MET A 13 -43.12 34.60 -43.22
N PHE A 14 -43.77 34.79 -44.35
CA PHE A 14 -43.41 34.34 -45.69
C PHE A 14 -42.02 34.87 -46.10
N ILE A 15 -41.23 34.05 -46.80
CA ILE A 15 -40.57 34.42 -48.08
C ILE A 15 -40.34 33.11 -48.85
N ALA A 16 -40.93 33.05 -50.05
CA ALA A 16 -40.65 32.06 -51.06
C ALA A 16 -40.51 32.76 -52.40
N PHE A 17 -39.37 32.58 -53.07
CA PHE A 17 -39.11 32.71 -54.51
C PHE A 17 -37.69 32.13 -54.72
N MET A 18 -37.30 31.38 -55.73
CA MET A 18 -37.93 30.49 -56.71
C MET A 18 -36.76 29.73 -57.40
N LEU A 19 -37.01 28.49 -57.85
CA LEU A 19 -36.48 27.73 -59.02
C LEU A 19 -35.12 28.16 -59.66
N SER A 20 -34.22 27.31 -60.14
CA SER A 20 -34.21 25.89 -60.48
C SER A 20 -32.81 25.55 -61.03
N ALA A 21 -32.24 24.41 -60.68
CA ALA A 21 -31.28 23.70 -61.52
C ALA A 21 -31.51 22.20 -61.37
N CYS A 22 -31.66 21.54 -62.50
CA CYS A 22 -31.94 20.13 -62.71
C CYS A 22 -30.62 19.35 -62.82
N GLY A 23 -30.55 18.12 -62.28
CA GLY A 23 -29.59 17.12 -62.77
C GLY A 23 -29.15 16.04 -61.78
N GLY A 24 -29.88 14.90 -61.77
CA GLY A 24 -29.41 13.53 -61.43
C GLY A 24 -29.01 13.28 -59.96
N GLY A 25 -29.33 12.19 -59.27
CA GLY A 25 -29.85 10.88 -59.63
C GLY A 25 -29.30 9.89 -58.58
N ALA A 26 -30.20 9.17 -57.90
CA ALA A 26 -29.97 7.97 -57.09
C ALA A 26 -28.95 8.01 -55.92
N GLY A 27 -29.46 7.81 -54.70
CA GLY A 27 -28.67 7.48 -53.54
C GLY A 27 -29.41 7.81 -52.25
N THR A 28 -30.48 7.10 -51.92
CA THR A 28 -30.92 7.00 -50.53
C THR A 28 -29.86 6.22 -49.77
N SER A 29 -28.76 6.87 -49.39
CA SER A 29 -28.03 6.47 -48.21
C SER A 29 -28.88 6.91 -47.03
N SER A 30 -29.50 5.93 -46.38
CA SER A 30 -29.82 6.05 -44.97
C SER A 30 -28.55 6.56 -44.29
N THR A 31 -28.51 7.83 -43.95
CA THR A 31 -27.52 8.33 -43.01
C THR A 31 -27.96 7.71 -41.69
N GLU A 32 -27.45 6.51 -41.41
CA GLU A 32 -27.41 6.01 -40.05
C GLU A 32 -26.91 7.18 -39.19
N PRO A 33 -27.52 7.43 -38.02
CA PRO A 33 -26.87 8.30 -37.05
C PRO A 33 -25.44 7.78 -36.90
N PRO A 34 -24.40 8.65 -36.92
CA PRO A 34 -23.03 8.19 -36.78
C PRO A 34 -23.00 7.27 -35.55
N LEU A 35 -22.57 6.02 -35.76
CA LEU A 35 -22.34 5.09 -34.66
C LEU A 35 -21.55 5.87 -33.61
N ALA A 36 -22.07 5.94 -32.38
CA ALA A 36 -21.31 6.53 -31.28
C ALA A 36 -19.95 5.85 -31.30
N ALA A 37 -18.86 6.62 -31.42
CA ALA A 37 -17.54 6.05 -31.58
C ALA A 37 -17.29 5.06 -30.43
N GLU A 38 -16.81 3.87 -30.80
CA GLU A 38 -16.56 2.81 -29.84
C GLU A 38 -15.23 3.08 -29.13
N CYS A 39 -15.19 2.86 -27.81
CA CYS A 39 -13.93 2.88 -27.09
C CYS A 39 -13.08 1.71 -27.55
N ILE A 40 -11.91 2.01 -28.12
CA ILE A 40 -10.87 1.02 -28.42
C ILE A 40 -9.70 1.27 -27.46
N PRO A 41 -9.56 0.47 -26.39
CA PRO A 41 -8.41 0.54 -25.49
C PRO A 41 -7.08 0.51 -26.25
N GLY A 42 -6.17 1.42 -25.93
CA GLY A 42 -4.87 1.54 -26.59
C GLY A 42 -4.87 2.34 -27.90
N ASN A 43 -6.03 2.77 -28.42
CA ASN A 43 -6.11 3.71 -29.54
C ASN A 43 -6.34 5.15 -29.05
N PRO A 44 -5.36 6.06 -29.18
CA PRO A 44 -5.51 7.45 -28.76
C PRO A 44 -6.68 8.19 -29.43
N GLY A 45 -7.04 7.80 -30.66
CA GLY A 45 -8.13 8.43 -31.42
C GLY A 45 -9.53 8.15 -30.88
N THR A 46 -9.67 7.21 -29.94
CA THR A 46 -10.95 6.85 -29.30
C THR A 46 -10.92 7.06 -27.78
N ALA A 47 -9.89 7.71 -27.23
CA ALA A 47 -9.70 7.86 -25.79
C ALA A 47 -10.87 8.58 -25.10
N ASP A 48 -11.46 9.58 -25.76
CA ASP A 48 -12.62 10.34 -25.25
C ASP A 48 -13.90 9.49 -25.12
N GLU A 49 -13.94 8.36 -25.83
CA GLU A 49 -15.06 7.40 -25.79
C GLU A 49 -14.87 6.34 -24.69
N CYS A 50 -13.69 6.28 -24.09
CA CYS A 50 -13.34 5.37 -23.01
C CYS A 50 -13.59 5.98 -21.63
N GLY A 51 -13.69 5.14 -20.61
CA GLY A 51 -13.49 5.54 -19.23
C GLY A 51 -12.06 5.22 -18.78
N THR A 52 -11.67 5.77 -17.63
CA THR A 52 -10.38 5.48 -17.00
C THR A 52 -10.61 4.67 -15.74
N LEU A 53 -9.84 3.61 -15.53
CA LEU A 53 -9.89 2.77 -14.34
C LEU A 53 -8.52 2.77 -13.65
N ILE A 54 -8.45 3.28 -12.43
CA ILE A 54 -7.30 3.13 -11.55
C ILE A 54 -7.44 1.81 -10.80
N ILE A 55 -6.38 1.01 -10.82
CA ILE A 55 -6.31 -0.27 -10.12
C ILE A 55 -5.26 -0.16 -9.02
N GLY A 56 -5.73 -0.29 -7.77
CA GLY A 56 -4.89 -0.40 -6.59
C GLY A 56 -4.73 -1.84 -6.14
N LEU A 57 -3.62 -2.13 -5.49
CA LEU A 57 -3.37 -3.38 -4.79
C LEU A 57 -3.12 -3.13 -3.30
N THR A 58 -3.73 -3.94 -2.44
CA THR A 58 -3.45 -3.95 -1.01
C THR A 58 -3.56 -5.38 -0.45
N ASP A 59 -3.08 -5.56 0.78
CA ASP A 59 -3.18 -6.81 1.53
C ASP A 59 -3.72 -6.55 2.96
N GLY A 60 -4.28 -7.58 3.58
CA GLY A 60 -4.72 -7.59 4.97
C GLY A 60 -3.58 -7.78 5.98
N ASP A 61 -3.87 -7.64 7.27
CA ASP A 61 -2.90 -8.02 8.30
C ASP A 61 -2.71 -9.54 8.29
N GLY A 62 -1.47 -10.01 8.20
CA GLY A 62 -1.16 -11.44 8.22
C GLY A 62 0.28 -11.78 8.61
N ASP A 63 0.55 -13.09 8.71
CA ASP A 63 1.79 -13.67 9.25
C ASP A 63 2.84 -14.00 8.17
N PHE A 64 2.58 -13.62 6.92
CA PHE A 64 3.54 -13.74 5.83
C PHE A 64 4.61 -12.63 5.92
N LEU A 65 5.87 -13.02 5.89
CA LEU A 65 7.03 -12.12 5.83
C LEU A 65 7.36 -11.73 4.38
N SER A 66 7.06 -12.62 3.44
CA SER A 66 7.15 -12.41 2.00
C SER A 66 6.15 -13.33 1.31
N TYR A 67 5.45 -12.82 0.31
CA TYR A 67 4.58 -13.59 -0.56
C TYR A 67 4.77 -13.11 -1.99
N ALA A 68 5.92 -13.44 -2.58
CA ALA A 68 6.30 -12.98 -3.91
C ALA A 68 5.89 -14.00 -4.98
N VAL A 69 4.90 -13.64 -5.81
CA VAL A 69 4.39 -14.47 -6.91
C VAL A 69 4.28 -13.64 -8.19
N ASP A 70 4.30 -14.31 -9.35
CA ASP A 70 4.19 -13.63 -10.63
C ASP A 70 2.69 -13.50 -11.00
N VAL A 71 2.21 -12.28 -11.18
CA VAL A 71 0.88 -11.99 -11.72
C VAL A 71 0.98 -11.92 -13.23
N LEU A 72 0.29 -12.83 -13.92
CA LEU A 72 0.36 -12.96 -15.38
C LEU A 72 -0.63 -12.05 -16.12
N SER A 73 -1.84 -11.90 -15.57
CA SER A 73 -2.91 -11.11 -16.17
C SER A 73 -3.96 -10.71 -15.15
N LEU A 74 -4.70 -9.63 -15.45
CA LEU A 74 -5.87 -9.19 -14.71
C LEU A 74 -6.94 -8.78 -15.71
N THR A 75 -8.02 -9.56 -15.79
CA THR A 75 -9.12 -9.31 -16.71
C THR A 75 -10.39 -8.94 -15.96
N LEU A 76 -11.18 -8.04 -16.52
CA LEU A 76 -12.50 -7.65 -16.00
C LEU A 76 -13.59 -8.03 -17.00
N GLU A 77 -14.71 -8.53 -16.50
CA GLU A 77 -15.88 -8.95 -17.27
C GLU A 77 -17.03 -7.94 -17.10
N ARG A 78 -17.52 -7.44 -18.24
CA ARG A 78 -18.72 -6.58 -18.32
C ARG A 78 -19.98 -7.43 -18.23
N ALA A 79 -21.08 -6.83 -17.79
CA ALA A 79 -22.38 -7.48 -17.66
C ALA A 79 -22.94 -8.08 -18.97
N ASP A 80 -22.40 -7.67 -20.14
CA ASP A 80 -22.73 -8.22 -21.45
C ASP A 80 -21.81 -9.38 -21.88
N GLY A 81 -20.90 -9.82 -21.00
CA GLY A 81 -19.95 -10.91 -21.20
C GLY A 81 -18.65 -10.50 -21.91
N ALA A 82 -18.48 -9.23 -22.28
CA ALA A 82 -17.22 -8.76 -22.85
C ALA A 82 -16.12 -8.65 -21.79
N THR A 83 -14.90 -9.06 -22.12
CA THR A 83 -13.74 -8.98 -21.22
C THR A 83 -12.75 -7.90 -21.66
N VAL A 84 -12.03 -7.34 -20.71
CA VAL A 84 -10.94 -6.38 -20.95
C VAL A 84 -9.73 -6.73 -20.09
N GLU A 85 -8.55 -6.77 -20.69
CA GLU A 85 -7.27 -6.87 -19.97
C GLU A 85 -6.90 -5.50 -19.39
N VAL A 86 -6.56 -5.46 -18.11
CA VAL A 86 -6.23 -4.22 -17.41
C VAL A 86 -4.82 -4.24 -16.79
N LEU A 87 -4.12 -5.38 -16.87
CA LEU A 87 -2.70 -5.47 -16.56
C LEU A 87 -1.91 -5.68 -17.88
N PRO A 88 -1.11 -4.71 -18.32
CA PRO A 88 -0.51 -4.76 -19.66
C PRO A 88 0.59 -5.81 -19.81
N ASN A 89 1.27 -6.20 -18.72
CA ASN A 89 2.37 -7.17 -18.73
C ASN A 89 2.37 -7.98 -17.44
N SER A 90 2.94 -9.18 -17.50
CA SER A 90 3.21 -9.97 -16.31
C SER A 90 4.19 -9.24 -15.38
N THR A 91 3.95 -9.31 -14.08
CA THR A 91 4.77 -8.63 -13.08
C THR A 91 4.91 -9.45 -11.81
N ARG A 92 6.05 -9.36 -11.13
CA ARG A 92 6.27 -10.03 -9.84
C ARG A 92 5.85 -9.12 -8.71
N ILE A 93 4.98 -9.63 -7.85
CA ILE A 93 4.41 -8.88 -6.73
C ILE A 93 4.68 -9.64 -5.44
N ASP A 94 5.28 -8.94 -4.47
CA ASP A 94 5.34 -9.40 -3.08
C ASP A 94 4.18 -8.80 -2.29
N PHE A 95 3.12 -9.58 -2.09
CA PHE A 95 1.87 -9.12 -1.51
C PHE A 95 2.01 -8.68 -0.04
N ALA A 96 2.92 -9.31 0.71
CA ALA A 96 3.19 -9.00 2.12
C ALA A 96 3.71 -7.56 2.34
N ASN A 97 4.18 -6.89 1.27
CA ASN A 97 4.62 -5.49 1.34
C ASN A 97 3.47 -4.46 1.32
N TYR A 98 2.21 -4.88 1.12
CA TYR A 98 1.05 -3.99 0.91
C TYR A 98 0.02 -4.00 2.06
N VAL A 99 0.43 -4.46 3.24
CA VAL A 99 -0.45 -4.47 4.42
C VAL A 99 -0.79 -3.06 4.88
N ASN A 100 0.22 -2.20 4.99
CA ASN A 100 0.06 -0.83 5.48
C ASN A 100 -0.07 0.22 4.37
N LEU A 101 -0.10 -0.18 3.10
CA LEU A 101 -0.19 0.74 1.97
C LEU A 101 -0.98 0.15 0.79
N THR A 102 -1.55 1.00 -0.04
CA THR A 102 -2.11 0.61 -1.35
C THR A 102 -1.19 1.09 -2.46
N GLU A 103 -0.77 0.23 -3.39
CA GLU A 103 -0.01 0.67 -4.57
C GLU A 103 -0.89 0.72 -5.81
N PHE A 104 -0.81 1.80 -6.59
CA PHE A 104 -1.46 1.86 -7.89
C PHE A 104 -0.63 1.13 -8.94
N ILE A 105 -1.22 0.08 -9.50
CA ILE A 105 -0.54 -0.84 -10.42
C ILE A 105 -0.91 -0.60 -11.88
N SER A 106 -2.06 0.01 -12.16
CA SER A 106 -2.47 0.29 -13.53
C SER A 106 -3.49 1.42 -13.58
N VAL A 107 -3.42 2.23 -14.64
CA VAL A 107 -4.45 3.20 -15.04
C VAL A 107 -4.87 2.82 -16.46
N ALA A 108 -5.91 1.99 -16.55
CA ALA A 108 -6.37 1.43 -17.80
C ALA A 108 -7.43 2.32 -18.47
N SER A 109 -7.37 2.43 -19.79
CA SER A 109 -8.50 2.92 -20.59
C SER A 109 -9.41 1.75 -20.90
N VAL A 110 -10.67 1.79 -20.46
CA VAL A 110 -11.59 0.67 -20.60
C VAL A 110 -12.94 1.11 -21.20
N PRO A 111 -13.64 0.22 -21.93
CA PRO A 111 -14.96 0.54 -22.48
C PRO A 111 -15.97 0.88 -21.36
N PRO A 112 -16.83 1.89 -21.56
CA PRO A 112 -17.89 2.19 -20.61
C PRO A 112 -18.83 1.00 -20.41
N GLY A 113 -19.26 0.79 -19.18
CA GLY A 113 -20.14 -0.31 -18.84
C GLY A 113 -20.17 -0.64 -17.37
N VAL A 114 -21.00 -1.62 -17.03
CA VAL A 114 -21.07 -2.21 -15.70
C VAL A 114 -20.22 -3.48 -15.71
N TYR A 115 -19.18 -3.51 -14.88
CA TYR A 115 -18.33 -4.67 -14.68
C TYR A 115 -18.82 -5.46 -13.47
N VAL A 116 -18.90 -6.78 -13.62
CA VAL A 116 -19.57 -7.69 -12.68
C VAL A 116 -18.67 -8.80 -12.14
N ALA A 117 -17.54 -9.06 -12.79
CA ALA A 117 -16.55 -10.02 -12.35
C ALA A 117 -15.16 -9.64 -12.86
N GLY A 118 -14.15 -10.34 -12.36
CA GLY A 118 -12.81 -10.34 -12.94
C GLY A 118 -12.10 -11.64 -12.69
N THR A 119 -10.93 -11.77 -13.29
CA THR A 119 -10.07 -12.94 -13.14
C THR A 119 -8.63 -12.48 -13.09
N ILE A 120 -7.86 -13.02 -12.15
CA ILE A 120 -6.41 -12.85 -12.08
C ILE A 120 -5.72 -14.21 -12.24
N GLN A 121 -4.63 -14.23 -12.99
CA GLN A 121 -3.80 -15.42 -13.16
C GLN A 121 -2.48 -15.25 -12.42
N LEU A 122 -2.15 -16.22 -11.59
CA LEU A 122 -0.93 -16.27 -10.78
C LEU A 122 -0.04 -17.44 -11.23
N ASP A 123 1.27 -17.22 -11.24
CA ASP A 123 2.30 -18.24 -11.43
C ASP A 123 3.19 -18.35 -10.18
N PHE A 124 3.10 -19.50 -9.54
CA PHE A 124 3.82 -19.89 -8.34
C PHE A 124 5.13 -20.62 -8.66
N SER A 125 5.45 -20.88 -9.94
CA SER A 125 6.63 -21.70 -10.31
C SER A 125 7.96 -21.12 -9.82
N ASN A 126 8.03 -19.79 -9.62
CA ASN A 126 9.17 -19.09 -9.03
C ASN A 126 8.79 -18.35 -7.75
N ALA A 127 7.75 -18.80 -7.04
CA ALA A 127 7.29 -18.12 -5.84
C ALA A 127 8.39 -18.08 -4.77
N GLU A 128 8.44 -16.98 -4.03
CA GLU A 128 9.30 -16.83 -2.85
C GLU A 128 8.37 -16.45 -1.69
N VAL A 129 8.03 -17.45 -0.87
CA VAL A 129 7.06 -17.30 0.22
C VAL A 129 7.72 -17.68 1.53
N PHE A 130 7.62 -16.79 2.51
CA PHE A 130 8.18 -16.95 3.84
C PHE A 130 7.14 -16.56 4.89
N VAL A 131 7.02 -17.37 5.94
CA VAL A 131 6.19 -17.11 7.11
C VAL A 131 7.06 -16.95 8.35
N GLU A 132 6.57 -16.20 9.33
CA GLU A 132 7.21 -16.12 10.63
C GLU A 132 7.02 -17.44 11.40
N ALA A 133 8.11 -18.07 11.82
CA ALA A 133 8.09 -19.32 12.58
C ALA A 133 8.98 -19.21 13.82
N GLY A 134 8.46 -18.59 14.87
CA GLY A 134 9.24 -18.23 16.06
C GLY A 134 10.10 -17.01 15.78
N ASP A 135 11.43 -17.14 15.91
CA ASP A 135 12.43 -16.08 15.71
C ASP A 135 13.01 -16.03 14.28
N GLN A 136 12.61 -16.96 13.41
CA GLN A 136 13.17 -17.13 12.07
C GLN A 136 12.08 -17.13 10.99
N ALA A 137 12.44 -16.67 9.79
CA ALA A 137 11.65 -16.90 8.60
C ALA A 137 11.76 -18.36 8.17
N ARG A 138 10.63 -18.96 7.81
CA ARG A 138 10.56 -20.31 7.26
C ARG A 138 10.08 -20.27 5.81
N GLU A 139 10.86 -20.86 4.92
CA GLU A 139 10.45 -21.08 3.53
C GLU A 139 9.14 -21.88 3.51
N THR A 140 8.21 -21.46 2.65
CA THR A 140 6.84 -21.97 2.63
C THR A 140 6.45 -22.40 1.23
N ILE A 141 5.87 -23.60 1.11
CA ILE A 141 5.26 -24.08 -0.13
C ILE A 141 3.76 -23.77 -0.09
N VAL A 142 3.25 -23.16 -1.15
CA VAL A 142 1.80 -22.93 -1.31
C VAL A 142 1.16 -24.13 -1.98
N VAL A 143 0.12 -24.69 -1.38
CA VAL A 143 -0.60 -25.87 -1.86
C VAL A 143 -2.09 -25.60 -2.04
N ASP A 144 -2.76 -26.40 -2.87
CA ASP A 144 -4.22 -26.44 -2.95
C ASP A 144 -4.84 -27.23 -1.78
N ALA A 145 -6.18 -27.27 -1.71
CA ALA A 145 -6.93 -27.99 -0.70
C ALA A 145 -6.70 -29.52 -0.69
N ASP A 146 -6.17 -30.08 -1.79
CA ASP A 146 -5.80 -31.50 -1.89
C ASP A 146 -4.32 -31.75 -1.49
N GLY A 147 -3.59 -30.68 -1.11
CA GLY A 147 -2.19 -30.73 -0.71
C GLY A 147 -1.20 -30.74 -1.89
N ASN A 148 -1.64 -30.46 -3.11
CA ASN A 148 -0.74 -30.39 -4.26
C ASN A 148 -0.12 -28.98 -4.35
N PRO A 149 1.20 -28.86 -4.58
CA PRO A 149 1.83 -27.57 -4.80
C PRO A 149 1.19 -26.79 -5.95
N LEU A 150 0.89 -25.52 -5.71
CA LEU A 150 0.38 -24.64 -6.75
C LEU A 150 1.47 -24.35 -7.79
N THR A 151 1.05 -24.30 -9.06
CA THR A 151 1.90 -23.90 -10.19
C THR A 151 1.29 -22.70 -10.88
N ARG A 152 0.22 -22.91 -11.65
CA ARG A 152 -0.59 -21.81 -12.20
C ARG A 152 -2.00 -21.90 -11.70
N THR A 153 -2.49 -20.79 -11.17
CA THR A 153 -3.82 -20.71 -10.58
C THR A 153 -4.56 -19.53 -11.16
N GLU A 154 -5.84 -19.78 -11.47
CA GLU A 154 -6.79 -18.74 -11.84
C GLU A 154 -7.66 -18.44 -10.62
N LEU A 155 -7.68 -17.18 -10.20
CA LEU A 155 -8.53 -16.71 -9.10
C LEU A 155 -9.63 -15.82 -9.65
N LYS A 156 -10.87 -16.10 -9.25
CA LYS A 156 -12.03 -15.31 -9.63
C LYS A 156 -12.21 -14.16 -8.66
N ILE A 157 -12.29 -12.97 -9.21
CA ILE A 157 -12.58 -11.74 -8.50
C ILE A 157 -14.10 -11.55 -8.50
N LYS A 158 -14.69 -11.56 -7.31
CA LYS A 158 -16.11 -11.26 -7.13
C LYS A 158 -16.27 -9.78 -6.83
N LEU A 159 -16.99 -9.07 -7.69
CA LEU A 159 -17.43 -7.70 -7.40
C LEU A 159 -18.74 -7.78 -6.58
N SER A 160 -18.80 -7.05 -5.47
CA SER A 160 -19.97 -6.99 -4.58
C SER A 160 -21.23 -6.61 -5.37
N ASN A 161 -22.35 -7.30 -5.14
CA ASN A 161 -23.65 -6.94 -5.76
C ASN A 161 -24.16 -5.55 -5.31
N ARG A 162 -23.64 -5.01 -4.21
CA ARG A 162 -23.95 -3.66 -3.72
C ARG A 162 -23.08 -2.59 -4.37
N ASP A 163 -21.95 -2.98 -4.95
CA ASP A 163 -20.93 -2.12 -5.51
C ASP A 163 -20.51 -2.66 -6.88
N GLN A 164 -21.36 -2.46 -7.89
CA GLN A 164 -20.98 -2.77 -9.27
C GLN A 164 -20.00 -1.71 -9.79
N LEU A 165 -18.96 -2.13 -10.52
CA LEU A 165 -17.99 -1.19 -11.09
C LEU A 165 -18.58 -0.55 -12.34
N LEU A 166 -19.13 0.66 -12.17
CA LEU A 166 -19.64 1.47 -13.26
C LEU A 166 -18.52 2.34 -13.83
N VAL A 167 -18.14 2.06 -15.07
CA VAL A 167 -17.21 2.89 -15.84
C VAL A 167 -17.98 3.74 -16.83
N ALA A 168 -17.74 5.05 -16.82
CA ALA A 168 -18.39 6.02 -17.70
C ALA A 168 -17.36 6.79 -18.54
N ARG A 169 -17.80 7.29 -19.70
CA ARG A 169 -16.97 8.05 -20.64
C ARG A 169 -16.35 9.28 -19.98
N GLY A 170 -15.06 9.49 -20.19
CA GLY A 170 -14.31 10.63 -19.67
C GLY A 170 -14.31 10.74 -18.14
N ARG A 171 -14.66 9.66 -17.42
CA ARG A 171 -14.64 9.61 -15.96
C ARG A 171 -13.66 8.57 -15.46
N THR A 172 -13.05 8.88 -14.33
CA THR A 172 -12.15 7.98 -13.61
C THR A 172 -12.93 7.17 -12.58
N ALA A 173 -12.82 5.85 -12.66
CA ALA A 173 -13.22 4.90 -11.65
C ALA A 173 -11.99 4.39 -10.88
N LEU A 174 -12.21 3.87 -9.68
CA LEU A 174 -11.19 3.25 -8.84
C LEU A 174 -11.67 1.83 -8.50
N MET A 175 -10.72 0.89 -8.48
CA MET A 175 -10.90 -0.45 -7.96
C MET A 175 -9.63 -0.82 -7.19
N THR A 176 -9.78 -1.34 -5.98
CA THR A 176 -8.67 -1.90 -5.21
C THR A 176 -8.88 -3.39 -5.05
N LEU A 177 -7.84 -4.17 -5.31
CA LEU A 177 -7.82 -5.60 -5.04
C LEU A 177 -7.22 -5.83 -3.66
N ASP A 178 -7.96 -6.50 -2.78
CA ASP A 178 -7.50 -6.93 -1.47
C ASP A 178 -7.29 -8.43 -1.48
N PHE A 179 -6.05 -8.84 -1.29
CA PHE A 179 -5.67 -10.25 -1.31
C PHE A 179 -5.90 -10.94 0.03
N ASP A 180 -5.95 -10.17 1.13
CA ASP A 180 -6.00 -10.65 2.51
C ASP A 180 -5.36 -12.04 2.68
N LEU A 181 -4.03 -12.07 2.70
CA LEU A 181 -3.27 -13.32 2.73
C LEU A 181 -3.61 -14.18 3.95
N ASP A 182 -3.89 -13.56 5.10
CA ASP A 182 -4.32 -14.29 6.31
C ASP A 182 -5.70 -14.92 6.09
N ALA A 183 -6.67 -14.18 5.55
CA ALA A 183 -7.99 -14.73 5.29
C ALA A 183 -7.96 -15.87 4.25
N SER A 184 -7.10 -15.77 3.24
CA SER A 184 -7.04 -16.70 2.10
C SER A 184 -6.13 -17.92 2.29
N HIS A 185 -5.39 -18.02 3.40
CA HIS A 185 -4.49 -19.14 3.65
C HIS A 185 -4.68 -19.75 5.04
N MET A 186 -4.41 -21.05 5.13
CA MET A 186 -4.11 -21.74 6.38
C MET A 186 -2.64 -22.14 6.38
N VAL A 187 -1.89 -21.65 7.36
CA VAL A 187 -0.45 -21.89 7.47
C VAL A 187 -0.17 -22.97 8.52
N ASP A 188 0.51 -24.04 8.10
CA ASP A 188 1.12 -25.03 8.97
C ASP A 188 2.65 -24.80 9.00
N ILE A 189 3.13 -24.35 10.16
CA ILE A 189 4.54 -24.08 10.40
C ILE A 189 5.29 -25.28 10.99
N ASP A 190 4.65 -26.41 11.26
CA ASP A 190 5.34 -27.61 11.77
C ASP A 190 6.28 -28.25 10.72
N PRO A 191 5.89 -28.44 9.45
CA PRO A 191 6.76 -29.03 8.44
C PRO A 191 7.92 -28.10 8.05
N THR A 192 8.93 -28.68 7.37
CA THR A 192 10.07 -27.94 6.81
C THR A 192 10.29 -28.39 5.36
N PRO A 193 9.99 -27.55 4.35
CA PRO A 193 9.43 -26.19 4.46
C PRO A 193 8.01 -26.16 5.07
N ALA A 194 7.57 -24.99 5.54
CA ALA A 194 6.19 -24.78 5.99
C ALA A 194 5.21 -24.97 4.82
N ILE A 195 3.93 -25.17 5.14
CA ILE A 195 2.87 -25.36 4.15
C ILE A 195 1.82 -24.26 4.33
N ALA A 196 1.52 -23.52 3.26
CA ALA A 196 0.39 -22.60 3.20
C ALA A 196 -0.67 -23.18 2.25
N THR A 197 -1.81 -23.61 2.81
CA THR A 197 -2.94 -24.11 2.03
C THR A 197 -3.79 -22.93 1.59
N ALA A 198 -3.92 -22.72 0.28
CA ALA A 198 -4.63 -21.58 -0.29
C ALA A 198 -6.12 -21.87 -0.55
N GLU A 199 -6.97 -20.90 -0.24
CA GLU A 199 -8.39 -20.88 -0.62
C GLU A 199 -8.59 -20.00 -1.86
N PRO A 200 -9.40 -20.41 -2.86
CA PRO A 200 -9.44 -19.75 -4.17
C PRO A 200 -10.40 -18.56 -4.19
N PHE A 201 -10.14 -17.52 -3.39
CA PHE A 201 -10.90 -16.28 -3.48
C PHE A 201 -10.02 -15.03 -3.28
N ILE A 202 -10.36 -13.97 -4.03
CA ILE A 202 -9.86 -12.61 -3.83
C ILE A 202 -11.07 -11.70 -3.75
N VAL A 203 -11.04 -10.75 -2.83
CA VAL A 203 -12.08 -9.74 -2.68
C VAL A 203 -11.62 -8.47 -3.39
N ALA A 204 -12.47 -7.93 -4.27
CA ALA A 204 -12.24 -6.62 -4.85
C ALA A 204 -13.16 -5.59 -4.18
N GLU A 205 -12.57 -4.48 -3.76
CA GLU A 205 -13.26 -3.35 -3.19
C GLU A 205 -13.25 -2.17 -4.15
N LEU A 206 -14.41 -1.56 -4.41
CA LEU A 206 -14.51 -0.45 -5.35
C LEU A 206 -14.25 0.92 -4.73
N ASN A 207 -14.36 1.02 -3.42
CA ASN A 207 -14.08 2.24 -2.66
C ASN A 207 -13.44 1.81 -1.33
N PRO A 208 -12.14 1.50 -1.32
CA PRO A 208 -11.48 1.08 -0.09
C PRO A 208 -11.62 2.17 0.97
N VAL A 209 -11.67 1.77 2.23
CA VAL A 209 -11.70 2.69 3.35
C VAL A 209 -10.37 3.44 3.40
N ASP A 210 -10.43 4.77 3.30
CA ASP A 210 -9.35 5.77 3.12
C ASP A 210 -8.34 5.85 4.28
N THR A 211 -7.75 4.71 4.65
CA THR A 211 -6.98 4.55 5.89
C THR A 211 -5.53 4.15 5.68
N LYS A 212 -5.17 3.71 4.46
CA LYS A 212 -3.81 3.32 4.12
C LYS A 212 -3.17 4.39 3.26
N ASP A 213 -1.87 4.59 3.45
CA ASP A 213 -1.08 5.41 2.53
C ASP A 213 -1.11 4.81 1.13
N ILE A 214 -1.14 5.67 0.13
CA ILE A 214 -1.11 5.28 -1.27
C ILE A 214 0.27 5.53 -1.84
N ARG A 215 0.78 4.55 -2.57
CA ARG A 215 2.04 4.63 -3.31
C ARG A 215 1.80 4.69 -4.80
N VAL A 216 2.46 5.64 -5.45
CA VAL A 216 2.51 5.80 -6.90
C VAL A 216 3.97 5.74 -7.34
N ARG A 217 4.30 4.80 -8.22
CA ARG A 217 5.65 4.65 -8.78
C ARG A 217 5.63 4.77 -10.29
N GLY A 218 6.61 5.46 -10.84
CA GLY A 218 6.78 5.54 -12.28
C GLY A 218 7.76 6.60 -12.75
N ARG A 219 7.85 6.75 -14.08
CA ARG A 219 8.73 7.74 -14.69
C ARG A 219 8.05 9.10 -14.77
N PHE A 220 8.75 10.13 -14.33
CA PHE A 220 8.36 11.52 -14.48
C PHE A 220 8.18 11.87 -15.97
N MET A 221 7.07 12.53 -16.30
CA MET A 221 6.74 12.94 -17.67
C MET A 221 6.84 14.46 -17.84
N GLU A 222 6.10 15.19 -17.02
CA GLU A 222 6.03 16.65 -17.05
C GLU A 222 5.58 17.18 -15.68
N ALA A 223 5.89 18.44 -15.40
CA ALA A 223 5.45 19.15 -14.21
C ALA A 223 4.67 20.42 -14.59
N ASN A 224 3.69 20.77 -13.77
CA ASN A 224 2.99 22.05 -13.83
C ASN A 224 3.13 22.75 -12.47
N GLU A 225 4.02 23.75 -12.41
CA GLU A 225 4.27 24.53 -11.19
C GLU A 225 3.08 25.39 -10.79
N ALA A 226 2.27 25.87 -11.75
CA ALA A 226 1.13 26.73 -11.46
C ALA A 226 -0.04 25.95 -10.83
N GLU A 227 -0.23 24.71 -11.26
CA GLU A 227 -1.28 23.81 -10.76
C GLU A 227 -0.76 22.81 -9.70
N MET A 228 0.53 22.89 -9.34
CA MET A 228 1.18 22.07 -8.32
C MET A 228 0.95 20.55 -8.51
N TYR A 229 1.28 20.05 -9.71
CA TYR A 229 1.30 18.60 -9.96
C TYR A 229 2.43 18.22 -10.91
N TYR A 230 2.74 16.92 -10.93
CA TYR A 230 3.48 16.30 -12.03
C TYR A 230 2.75 15.05 -12.55
N VAL A 231 3.08 14.66 -13.77
CA VAL A 231 2.53 13.45 -14.40
C VAL A 231 3.56 12.33 -14.28
N VAL A 232 3.09 11.17 -13.84
CA VAL A 232 3.87 9.93 -13.77
C VAL A 232 3.34 8.97 -14.83
N ALA A 233 4.23 8.43 -15.65
CA ALA A 233 3.98 7.20 -16.41
C ALA A 233 4.17 6.02 -15.46
N LEU A 234 3.08 5.36 -15.09
CA LEU A 234 3.09 4.30 -14.08
C LEU A 234 4.03 3.18 -14.49
N ARG A 235 4.79 2.72 -13.49
CA ARG A 235 5.70 1.60 -13.59
C ARG A 235 5.76 0.98 -12.20
N PRO A 236 4.71 0.22 -11.82
CA PRO A 236 4.67 -0.39 -10.51
C PRO A 236 5.82 -1.39 -10.36
N PHE A 237 6.17 -1.71 -9.13
CA PHE A 237 7.19 -2.72 -8.82
C PHE A 237 8.57 -2.39 -9.43
N TYR A 238 9.29 -3.39 -9.93
CA TYR A 238 10.62 -3.26 -10.55
C TYR A 238 10.58 -3.51 -12.07
N ASP A 239 9.38 -3.56 -12.66
CA ASP A 239 9.21 -3.77 -14.11
C ASP A 239 10.01 -2.76 -14.88
N ARG A 240 10.56 -3.13 -16.05
CA ARG A 240 11.35 -2.21 -16.91
C ARG A 240 10.67 -1.80 -18.21
N VAL A 241 9.56 -2.44 -18.53
CA VAL A 241 8.87 -2.34 -19.81
C VAL A 241 7.36 -2.35 -19.56
N GLY A 242 6.60 -1.64 -20.40
CA GLY A 242 5.15 -1.61 -20.33
C GLY A 242 4.57 -0.21 -20.26
N ASP A 243 3.29 -0.09 -20.63
CA ASP A 243 2.49 1.12 -20.45
C ASP A 243 1.36 0.81 -19.46
N PHE A 244 1.60 1.10 -18.18
CA PHE A 244 0.62 0.93 -17.10
C PHE A 244 -0.28 2.17 -16.94
N GLY A 245 -0.28 3.06 -17.94
CA GLY A 245 -1.05 4.30 -17.90
C GLY A 245 -0.30 5.43 -17.21
N ARG A 246 -1.03 6.53 -16.99
CA ARG A 246 -0.49 7.77 -16.43
C ARG A 246 -1.39 8.28 -15.32
N ILE A 247 -0.78 8.87 -14.30
CA ILE A 247 -1.51 9.51 -13.21
C ILE A 247 -0.89 10.86 -12.86
N LYS A 248 -1.74 11.81 -12.47
CA LYS A 248 -1.29 13.07 -11.89
C LYS A 248 -1.00 12.86 -10.40
N VAL A 249 0.18 13.28 -9.98
CA VAL A 249 0.56 13.38 -8.58
C VAL A 249 0.49 14.86 -8.20
N HIS A 250 -0.50 15.22 -7.40
CA HIS A 250 -0.60 16.55 -6.83
C HIS A 250 0.39 16.71 -5.69
N VAL A 251 0.90 17.92 -5.52
CA VAL A 251 1.82 18.29 -4.45
C VAL A 251 1.34 19.56 -3.78
N THR A 252 1.74 19.78 -2.54
CA THR A 252 1.39 20.96 -1.74
C THR A 252 2.66 21.71 -1.36
N ASN A 253 2.52 22.84 -0.67
CA ASN A 253 3.67 23.54 -0.09
C ASN A 253 4.33 22.76 1.06
N GLU A 254 3.73 21.65 1.50
CA GLU A 254 4.20 20.79 2.58
C GLU A 254 4.74 19.46 2.05
N THR A 255 4.61 19.16 0.75
CA THR A 255 5.14 17.92 0.16
C THR A 255 6.66 17.90 0.24
N ASP A 256 7.19 16.82 0.79
CA ASP A 256 8.62 16.56 0.90
C ASP A 256 9.14 15.95 -0.39
N PHE A 257 10.30 16.42 -0.83
CA PHE A 257 10.97 15.87 -1.99
C PHE A 257 12.37 15.47 -1.61
N GLU A 258 12.80 14.31 -2.08
CA GLU A 258 14.20 13.94 -2.17
C GLU A 258 14.50 13.69 -3.65
N VAL A 259 15.33 14.54 -4.24
CA VAL A 259 15.68 14.47 -5.67
C VAL A 259 17.19 14.33 -5.77
N ASN A 260 17.64 13.16 -6.20
CA ASN A 260 19.07 12.83 -6.29
C ASN A 260 19.84 13.07 -4.98
N ASP A 261 19.29 12.58 -3.87
CA ASP A 261 19.85 12.67 -2.52
C ASP A 261 19.88 14.08 -1.90
N ASP A 262 19.20 15.04 -2.52
CA ASP A 262 19.01 16.39 -2.00
C ASP A 262 17.54 16.62 -1.61
N ALA A 263 17.32 17.22 -0.43
CA ALA A 263 16.00 17.46 0.12
C ALA A 263 15.41 18.82 -0.34
N TYR A 264 14.14 18.82 -0.72
CA TYR A 264 13.38 19.99 -1.13
C TYR A 264 11.96 19.97 -0.52
N VAL A 265 11.21 21.06 -0.73
CA VAL A 265 9.81 21.18 -0.28
C VAL A 265 8.96 21.84 -1.34
N GLY A 266 7.75 21.32 -1.52
CA GLY A 266 6.70 21.90 -2.36
C GLY A 266 7.19 22.27 -3.76
N VAL A 267 7.01 23.53 -4.15
CA VAL A 267 7.33 23.98 -5.51
C VAL A 267 8.82 23.86 -5.85
N GLU A 268 9.73 24.04 -4.89
CA GLU A 268 11.17 23.86 -5.15
C GLU A 268 11.51 22.41 -5.45
N GLY A 269 10.83 21.46 -4.81
CA GLY A 269 10.97 20.04 -5.12
C GLY A 269 10.45 19.67 -6.51
N LEU A 270 9.32 20.28 -6.91
CA LEU A 270 8.80 20.12 -8.26
C LEU A 270 9.74 20.69 -9.33
N ARG A 271 10.40 21.83 -9.06
CA ARG A 271 11.45 22.38 -9.93
C ARG A 271 12.68 21.49 -9.99
N ALA A 272 13.13 20.96 -8.86
CA ALA A 272 14.24 20.02 -8.80
C ALA A 272 13.95 18.75 -9.62
N LEU A 273 12.73 18.21 -9.50
CA LEU A 273 12.27 17.07 -10.31
C LEU A 273 12.26 17.41 -11.81
N ASN A 274 11.75 18.57 -12.19
CA ASN A 274 11.75 19.01 -13.58
C ASN A 274 13.18 19.18 -14.12
N ALA A 275 14.11 19.66 -13.29
CA ALA A 275 15.53 19.79 -13.63
C ALA A 275 16.26 18.44 -13.74
N ALA A 276 15.84 17.42 -12.97
CA ALA A 276 16.33 16.05 -13.13
C ALA A 276 15.96 15.45 -14.50
N GLY A 277 14.87 15.95 -15.11
CA GLY A 277 14.52 15.72 -16.50
C GLY A 277 13.54 14.57 -16.72
N GLN A 278 12.85 14.62 -17.86
CA GLN A 278 11.84 13.62 -18.25
C GLN A 278 12.44 12.20 -18.24
N GLY A 279 11.67 11.24 -17.71
CA GLY A 279 12.08 9.85 -17.57
C GLY A 279 12.68 9.50 -16.21
N THR A 280 13.02 10.50 -15.38
CA THR A 280 13.48 10.30 -13.99
C THR A 280 12.50 9.41 -13.24
N LEU A 281 12.99 8.35 -12.58
CA LEU A 281 12.14 7.48 -11.79
C LEU A 281 11.66 8.24 -10.54
N THR A 282 10.39 8.05 -10.18
CA THR A 282 9.77 8.66 -9.00
C THR A 282 8.98 7.63 -8.19
N VAL A 283 8.98 7.81 -6.87
CA VAL A 283 8.11 7.11 -5.93
C VAL A 283 7.45 8.17 -5.05
N ALA A 284 6.14 8.31 -5.17
CA ALA A 284 5.35 9.17 -4.31
C ALA A 284 4.54 8.36 -3.30
N GLN A 285 4.44 8.85 -2.08
CA GLN A 285 3.51 8.34 -1.07
C GLN A 285 2.62 9.48 -0.59
N GLY A 286 1.34 9.20 -0.34
CA GLY A 286 0.38 10.19 0.11
C GLY A 286 -1.04 9.65 0.18
N THR A 287 -2.02 10.54 0.04
CA THR A 287 -3.44 10.22 0.23
C THR A 287 -4.24 10.39 -1.06
N LEU A 288 -5.39 9.72 -1.16
CA LEU A 288 -6.30 9.85 -2.30
C LEU A 288 -7.63 10.42 -1.83
N ASN A 289 -8.00 11.57 -2.39
CA ASN A 289 -9.38 12.02 -2.29
C ASN A 289 -10.26 11.11 -3.16
N VAL A 290 -10.98 10.18 -2.53
CA VAL A 290 -11.83 9.18 -3.19
C VAL A 290 -12.93 9.85 -4.04
N ALA A 291 -13.49 10.98 -3.59
CA ALA A 291 -14.55 11.68 -4.31
C ALA A 291 -14.03 12.39 -5.58
N GLU A 292 -12.85 12.99 -5.48
CA GLU A 292 -12.22 13.73 -6.58
C GLU A 292 -11.33 12.84 -7.47
N ARG A 293 -11.03 11.62 -7.03
CA ARG A 293 -10.05 10.69 -7.64
C ARG A 293 -8.68 11.35 -7.83
N ALA A 294 -8.29 12.19 -6.87
CA ALA A 294 -7.07 12.98 -6.90
C ALA A 294 -6.08 12.50 -5.83
N PHE A 295 -4.89 12.08 -6.27
CA PHE A 295 -3.80 11.66 -5.39
C PHE A 295 -2.90 12.84 -5.07
N THR A 296 -2.67 13.09 -3.77
CA THR A 296 -1.77 14.16 -3.28
C THR A 296 -0.63 13.53 -2.49
N ALA A 297 0.60 13.82 -2.91
CA ALA A 297 1.80 13.29 -2.28
C ALA A 297 2.16 14.06 -1.01
N ASN A 298 2.53 13.31 0.03
CA ASN A 298 3.18 13.82 1.23
C ASN A 298 4.70 13.77 1.05
N ILE A 299 5.22 12.74 0.38
CA ILE A 299 6.64 12.57 0.06
C ILE A 299 6.81 12.11 -1.39
N VAL A 300 7.86 12.60 -2.04
CA VAL A 300 8.29 12.22 -3.39
C VAL A 300 9.79 11.94 -3.39
N LEU A 301 10.17 10.70 -3.70
CA LEU A 301 11.55 10.32 -4.00
C LEU A 301 11.75 10.35 -5.52
N ALA A 302 12.88 10.87 -5.99
CA ALA A 302 13.20 10.94 -7.42
C ALA A 302 14.68 10.73 -7.74
N GLY A 303 14.96 10.10 -8.88
CA GLY A 303 16.33 9.82 -9.33
C GLY A 303 17.05 8.88 -8.38
N SER A 304 18.29 9.19 -7.97
CA SER A 304 19.06 8.33 -7.03
C SER A 304 18.42 8.19 -5.64
N SER A 305 17.43 9.05 -5.33
CA SER A 305 16.59 8.91 -4.13
C SER A 305 15.67 7.69 -4.15
N VAL A 306 15.39 7.12 -5.33
CA VAL A 306 14.54 5.94 -5.46
C VAL A 306 15.35 4.67 -5.20
N PRO A 307 14.93 3.78 -4.27
CA PRO A 307 15.61 2.52 -4.02
C PRO A 307 15.77 1.67 -5.28
N GLY A 308 17.00 1.22 -5.57
CA GLY A 308 17.36 0.49 -6.79
C GLY A 308 17.67 1.38 -8.00
N GLU A 309 17.62 2.70 -7.87
CA GLU A 309 18.11 3.63 -8.90
C GLU A 309 19.46 4.21 -8.43
N GLY A 310 20.55 3.79 -9.05
CA GLY A 310 21.90 4.27 -8.73
C GLY A 310 22.56 3.66 -7.48
N MET A 311 21.78 3.23 -6.48
CA MET A 311 22.26 2.48 -5.31
C MET A 311 21.37 1.26 -5.00
N ASP A 312 21.99 0.20 -4.47
CA ASP A 312 21.26 -0.94 -3.93
C ASP A 312 20.54 -0.50 -2.66
N ALA A 313 19.54 -1.26 -2.23
CA ALA A 313 18.79 -0.93 -1.04
C ALA A 313 18.30 -2.15 -0.26
N VAL A 314 18.03 -1.95 1.02
CA VAL A 314 17.25 -2.87 1.85
C VAL A 314 16.13 -2.13 2.57
N LYS A 315 14.95 -2.72 2.61
CA LYS A 315 13.83 -2.29 3.46
C LYS A 315 13.59 -3.33 4.56
N GLY A 316 13.39 -2.89 5.80
CA GLY A 316 13.08 -3.78 6.93
C GLY A 316 13.08 -3.02 8.27
N ASN A 317 13.22 -3.76 9.37
CA ASN A 317 13.33 -3.21 10.73
C ASN A 317 14.71 -3.46 11.32
N VAL A 318 15.28 -2.44 11.98
CA VAL A 318 16.54 -2.62 12.73
C VAL A 318 16.26 -3.44 13.98
N ILE A 319 16.79 -4.66 14.06
CA ILE A 319 16.59 -5.55 15.22
C ILE A 319 17.76 -5.54 16.20
N SER A 320 18.95 -5.15 15.76
CA SER A 320 20.10 -4.98 16.63
C SER A 320 21.07 -3.99 16.03
N ARG A 321 21.83 -3.32 16.91
CA ARG A 321 22.84 -2.34 16.52
C ARG A 321 24.04 -2.40 17.44
N ASN A 322 25.23 -2.28 16.87
CA ASN A 322 26.49 -2.15 17.59
C ASN A 322 27.36 -1.09 16.91
N GLY A 323 27.30 0.15 17.43
CA GLY A 323 28.01 1.27 16.83
C GLY A 323 27.45 1.59 15.44
N ASP A 324 28.26 1.42 14.40
CA ASP A 324 27.89 1.70 13.00
C ASP A 324 27.33 0.47 12.25
N ASP A 325 27.42 -0.72 12.87
CA ASP A 325 26.89 -1.94 12.31
C ASP A 325 25.50 -2.25 12.87
N MET A 326 24.58 -2.67 12.00
CA MET A 326 23.22 -3.04 12.38
C MET A 326 22.72 -4.25 11.60
N VAL A 327 21.71 -4.91 12.14
CA VAL A 327 20.98 -5.99 11.48
C VAL A 327 19.57 -5.53 11.17
N VAL A 328 19.22 -5.61 9.89
CA VAL A 328 17.88 -5.31 9.36
C VAL A 328 17.16 -6.63 9.11
N ARG A 329 16.08 -6.86 9.85
CA ARG A 329 15.20 -8.03 9.73
C ARG A 329 14.11 -7.78 8.71
N GLY A 330 13.74 -8.83 7.97
CA GLY A 330 12.72 -8.77 6.92
C GLY A 330 13.20 -8.03 5.70
N GLY A 331 14.49 -8.13 5.40
CA GLY A 331 15.16 -7.40 4.36
C GLY A 331 14.57 -7.71 2.99
N THR A 332 13.80 -6.78 2.44
CA THR A 332 13.55 -6.74 0.99
C THR A 332 14.75 -6.07 0.33
N VAL A 333 15.62 -6.86 -0.27
CA VAL A 333 16.84 -6.38 -0.94
C VAL A 333 16.52 -6.01 -2.38
N ILE A 334 16.95 -4.84 -2.80
CA ILE A 334 16.71 -4.23 -4.10
C ILE A 334 18.06 -3.91 -4.72
N LEU A 335 18.42 -4.57 -5.82
CA LEU A 335 19.68 -4.27 -6.52
C LEU A 335 19.45 -3.27 -7.64
N THR A 336 20.46 -2.44 -7.91
CA THR A 336 20.45 -1.47 -9.02
C THR A 336 20.28 -2.11 -10.39
N ASP A 337 20.90 -3.25 -10.60
CA ASP A 337 20.91 -3.97 -11.87
C ASP A 337 19.80 -5.02 -11.98
N ALA A 338 19.21 -5.42 -10.85
CA ALA A 338 18.17 -6.42 -10.82
C ALA A 338 16.85 -5.89 -11.38
N THR A 339 16.15 -6.79 -12.07
CA THR A 339 14.76 -6.60 -12.47
C THR A 339 13.78 -6.95 -11.34
N ARG A 340 14.29 -7.32 -10.16
CA ARG A 340 13.50 -7.83 -9.03
C ARG A 340 14.17 -7.53 -7.69
N SER A 341 13.37 -7.41 -6.65
CA SER A 341 13.83 -7.57 -5.27
C SER A 341 13.76 -9.04 -4.84
N PHE A 342 14.42 -9.37 -3.73
CA PHE A 342 14.31 -10.69 -3.10
C PHE A 342 14.28 -10.53 -1.57
N PHE A 343 13.76 -11.55 -0.88
CA PHE A 343 13.65 -11.56 0.57
C PHE A 343 14.93 -12.13 1.21
N ARG A 344 15.37 -11.49 2.28
CA ARG A 344 16.34 -12.04 3.22
C ARG A 344 15.83 -11.82 4.60
N ASP A 345 15.94 -12.84 5.43
CA ASP A 345 15.50 -12.72 6.79
C ASP A 345 16.35 -11.68 7.51
N ASP A 346 17.70 -11.79 7.45
CA ASP A 346 18.64 -10.78 7.98
C ASP A 346 19.50 -10.19 6.87
N VAL A 347 19.68 -8.87 6.95
CA VAL A 347 20.64 -8.11 6.17
C VAL A 347 21.51 -7.31 7.13
N THR A 348 22.82 -7.51 7.06
CA THR A 348 23.77 -6.71 7.83
C THR A 348 24.07 -5.42 7.11
N VAL A 349 24.20 -4.32 7.84
CA VAL A 349 24.43 -2.99 7.27
C VAL A 349 25.47 -2.24 8.07
N THR A 350 26.39 -1.58 7.38
CA THR A 350 27.32 -0.61 7.98
C THR A 350 26.96 0.81 7.52
N VAL A 351 26.80 1.73 8.46
CA VAL A 351 26.69 3.18 8.17
C VAL A 351 28.01 3.88 8.47
N GLY A 352 28.16 5.13 8.04
CA GLY A 352 29.38 5.89 8.23
C GLY A 352 29.13 7.39 8.34
N PRO A 353 30.16 8.21 8.61
CA PRO A 353 30.00 9.64 8.83
C PRO A 353 29.39 10.43 7.66
N ASN A 354 29.41 9.87 6.45
CA ASN A 354 28.83 10.48 5.26
C ASN A 354 27.41 9.94 4.93
N THR A 355 26.91 8.98 5.71
CA THR A 355 25.54 8.47 5.55
C THR A 355 24.55 9.59 5.78
N LYS A 356 23.66 9.83 4.82
CA LYS A 356 22.59 10.83 4.93
C LYS A 356 21.37 10.20 5.60
N VAL A 357 20.91 10.72 6.74
CA VAL A 357 19.76 10.16 7.48
C VAL A 357 18.56 11.12 7.46
N TYR A 358 17.38 10.57 7.16
CA TYR A 358 16.11 11.29 6.98
C TYR A 358 14.95 10.58 7.69
N LYS A 359 13.86 11.31 7.99
CA LYS A 359 12.56 10.75 8.41
C LYS A 359 11.49 11.03 7.35
N THR A 360 10.59 10.09 7.10
CA THR A 360 9.44 10.29 6.18
C THR A 360 8.34 11.19 6.74
N PHE A 361 8.35 11.50 8.03
CA PHE A 361 7.27 12.23 8.71
C PHE A 361 7.78 13.56 9.30
N ARG A 362 7.64 14.63 8.52
CA ARG A 362 8.07 16.01 8.86
C ARG A 362 7.24 16.75 9.92
N SER A 363 6.35 16.07 10.67
CA SER A 363 5.59 16.74 11.74
C SER A 363 6.43 17.06 12.98
N ASP A 364 7.76 17.10 12.88
CA ASP A 364 8.69 17.50 13.94
C ASP A 364 8.60 19.00 14.27
N ARG A 365 7.75 19.76 13.58
CA ARG A 365 7.45 21.15 13.92
C ARG A 365 6.47 21.22 15.10
N PRO A 366 6.86 21.84 16.23
CA PRO A 366 5.88 22.46 17.11
C PRO A 366 5.05 23.44 16.26
N PHE A 367 3.72 23.35 16.36
CA PHE A 367 2.79 24.28 15.71
C PHE A 367 3.27 25.74 15.91
N GLY A 368 3.66 26.43 14.82
CA GLY A 368 3.88 27.88 14.84
C GLY A 368 5.27 28.43 14.52
N MET A 369 6.25 27.65 14.04
CA MET A 369 7.52 28.22 13.54
C MET A 369 7.82 27.87 12.07
N PRO A 370 7.74 28.85 11.14
CA PRO A 370 8.23 28.69 9.78
C PRO A 370 9.76 28.87 9.73
N GLY A 371 10.47 27.96 9.03
CA GLY A 371 11.81 28.26 8.50
C GLY A 371 13.03 27.51 9.06
N MET A 372 12.89 26.29 9.60
CA MET A 372 14.06 25.39 9.68
C MET A 372 14.09 24.46 8.46
N PRO A 373 15.22 24.35 7.74
CA PRO A 373 15.42 23.29 6.76
C PRO A 373 15.48 21.93 7.48
N ASP A 374 15.13 20.86 6.77
CA ASP A 374 15.38 19.49 7.22
C ASP A 374 16.82 19.36 7.68
N ARG A 375 17.02 19.07 8.97
CA ARG A 375 18.34 18.72 9.44
C ARG A 375 18.55 17.26 9.07
N LEU A 376 19.53 16.99 8.21
CA LEU A 376 20.13 15.67 8.14
C LEU A 376 20.37 15.19 9.57
N LEU A 377 19.82 14.03 9.89
CA LEU A 377 20.02 13.44 11.19
C LEU A 377 21.41 12.81 11.24
N ASP A 378 21.94 12.71 12.44
CA ASP A 378 23.15 11.94 12.68
C ASP A 378 22.80 10.44 12.66
N ASN A 379 23.80 9.58 12.42
CA ASN A 379 23.60 8.13 12.45
C ASN A 379 22.99 7.62 13.76
N SER A 380 23.25 8.29 14.89
CA SER A 380 22.61 8.00 16.18
C SER A 380 21.08 8.03 16.12
N ALA A 381 20.45 8.71 15.17
CA ALA A 381 18.99 8.70 15.04
C ALA A 381 18.40 7.32 14.72
N ILE A 382 19.17 6.39 14.17
CA ILE A 382 18.70 5.06 13.81
C ILE A 382 18.83 4.13 15.03
N SER A 383 17.74 3.77 15.69
CA SER A 383 17.81 2.88 16.86
C SER A 383 17.11 1.55 16.60
N VAL A 384 17.22 0.63 17.57
CA VAL A 384 16.54 -0.67 17.53
C VAL A 384 15.03 -0.45 17.50
N GLY A 385 14.33 -1.20 16.64
CA GLY A 385 12.91 -1.04 16.34
C GLY A 385 12.63 -0.18 15.11
N GLN A 386 13.60 0.60 14.62
CA GLN A 386 13.37 1.56 13.54
C GLN A 386 13.06 0.87 12.21
N ALA A 387 11.94 1.20 11.59
CA ALA A 387 11.63 0.84 10.22
C ALA A 387 12.48 1.68 9.26
N VAL A 388 13.18 1.04 8.32
CA VAL A 388 14.16 1.73 7.46
C VAL A 388 14.05 1.32 6.00
N THR A 389 14.44 2.25 5.13
CA THR A 389 14.99 1.93 3.81
C THR A 389 16.40 2.47 3.76
N ILE A 390 17.36 1.57 3.63
CA ILE A 390 18.78 1.88 3.59
C ILE A 390 19.26 1.72 2.16
N ARG A 391 19.95 2.72 1.64
CA ARG A 391 20.56 2.74 0.31
C ARG A 391 22.07 2.75 0.44
N GLY A 392 22.73 1.91 -0.35
CA GLY A 392 24.17 1.70 -0.30
C GLY A 392 24.64 0.76 -1.41
N THR A 393 25.75 0.08 -1.20
CA THR A 393 26.29 -0.93 -2.12
C THR A 393 26.24 -2.31 -1.47
N VAL A 394 25.67 -3.31 -2.14
CA VAL A 394 25.78 -4.69 -1.70
C VAL A 394 27.21 -5.18 -1.89
N THR A 395 27.88 -5.50 -0.78
CA THR A 395 29.28 -5.93 -0.77
C THR A 395 29.43 -7.44 -0.52
N ALA A 396 28.38 -8.11 -0.03
CA ALA A 396 28.28 -9.56 0.06
C ALA A 396 26.84 -10.02 -0.23
N ASN A 397 26.70 -11.13 -0.96
CA ASN A 397 25.43 -11.81 -1.24
C ASN A 397 25.75 -13.29 -1.52
N ASP A 398 26.01 -14.03 -0.45
CA ASP A 398 26.40 -15.44 -0.50
C ASP A 398 25.71 -16.24 0.62
N GLU A 399 26.17 -17.46 0.86
CA GLU A 399 25.60 -18.34 1.89
C GLU A 399 25.73 -17.78 3.32
N LEU A 400 26.62 -16.81 3.56
CA LEU A 400 26.77 -16.12 4.84
C LEU A 400 25.75 -14.99 5.04
N GLY A 401 25.02 -14.62 3.99
CA GLY A 401 23.97 -13.61 4.03
C GLY A 401 24.22 -12.44 3.07
N VAL A 402 23.49 -11.35 3.31
CA VAL A 402 23.63 -10.10 2.56
C VAL A 402 24.23 -9.03 3.46
N HIS A 403 25.22 -8.31 2.91
CA HIS A 403 25.80 -7.14 3.53
C HIS A 403 25.66 -5.91 2.63
N ILE A 404 25.20 -4.80 3.19
CA ILE A 404 25.12 -3.49 2.52
C ILE A 404 26.01 -2.49 3.22
N ASP A 405 26.94 -1.90 2.46
CA ASP A 405 27.72 -0.75 2.88
C ASP A 405 26.97 0.54 2.50
N ALA A 406 26.48 1.26 3.51
CA ALA A 406 25.77 2.53 3.38
C ALA A 406 26.60 3.72 3.86
N THR A 407 27.93 3.57 4.00
CA THR A 407 28.82 4.63 4.53
C THR A 407 28.82 5.91 3.69
N GLU A 408 28.63 5.80 2.37
CA GLU A 408 28.42 6.89 1.41
C GLU A 408 26.96 6.94 0.90
N GLY A 409 26.07 6.25 1.61
CA GLY A 409 24.68 6.04 1.22
C GLY A 409 23.69 6.90 2.00
N ALA A 410 22.46 6.42 2.10
CA ALA A 410 21.39 7.13 2.77
C ALA A 410 20.45 6.19 3.53
N VAL A 411 19.89 6.65 4.65
CA VAL A 411 18.88 5.96 5.44
C VAL A 411 17.63 6.81 5.52
N LEU A 412 16.53 6.27 4.99
CA LEU A 412 15.20 6.82 5.16
C LEU A 412 14.50 6.06 6.28
N MET A 413 14.25 6.74 7.40
CA MET A 413 13.51 6.24 8.55
C MET A 413 12.01 6.39 8.28
N HIS A 414 11.29 5.29 8.38
CA HIS A 414 9.83 5.25 8.26
C HIS A 414 9.16 5.35 9.63
N VAL A 415 7.89 5.73 9.65
CA VAL A 415 7.08 5.61 10.87
C VAL A 415 7.00 4.13 11.26
N THR A 416 7.33 3.84 12.51
CA THR A 416 7.26 2.51 13.12
C THR A 416 5.97 2.38 13.90
N HIS A 417 5.32 1.21 13.82
CA HIS A 417 4.09 0.91 14.53
C HIS A 417 4.35 -0.06 15.68
N LEU A 418 4.05 0.37 16.90
CA LEU A 418 4.11 -0.45 18.11
C LEU A 418 2.73 -1.02 18.41
N SER A 419 2.68 -2.25 18.92
CA SER A 419 1.49 -2.80 19.55
C SER A 419 1.85 -3.44 20.88
N GLY A 420 1.05 -3.20 21.91
CA GLY A 420 1.32 -3.70 23.25
C GLY A 420 0.13 -3.52 24.18
N ILE A 421 0.36 -3.79 25.47
CA ILE A 421 -0.60 -3.60 26.55
C ILE A 421 -0.11 -2.46 27.45
N VAL A 422 -0.98 -1.52 27.78
CA VAL A 422 -0.62 -0.42 28.68
C VAL A 422 -0.31 -0.96 30.08
N ASN A 423 0.87 -0.66 30.59
CA ASN A 423 1.24 -0.89 31.99
C ASN A 423 0.82 0.30 32.86
N SER A 424 1.13 1.50 32.36
CA SER A 424 1.14 2.73 33.16
C SER A 424 0.84 3.93 32.25
N VAL A 425 0.14 4.94 32.79
CA VAL A 425 -0.19 6.18 32.08
C VAL A 425 0.26 7.35 32.94
N LEU A 426 1.20 8.13 32.43
CA LEU A 426 1.79 9.30 33.08
C LEU A 426 1.53 10.56 32.23
N PRO A 427 1.58 11.77 32.80
CA PRO A 427 1.50 12.98 31.99
C PRO A 427 2.60 13.01 30.92
N GLY A 428 2.20 12.94 29.65
CA GLY A 428 3.11 12.97 28.50
C GLY A 428 3.86 11.68 28.21
N GLN A 429 3.48 10.56 28.84
CA GLN A 429 4.10 9.25 28.62
C GLN A 429 3.12 8.10 28.87
N VAL A 430 3.26 7.03 28.10
CA VAL A 430 2.58 5.76 28.34
C VAL A 430 3.65 4.66 28.35
N ASP A 431 3.66 3.86 29.40
CA ASP A 431 4.55 2.69 29.48
C ASP A 431 3.76 1.46 29.06
N ILE A 432 4.35 0.64 28.21
CA ILE A 432 3.66 -0.52 27.62
C ILE A 432 4.50 -1.79 27.79
N ASP A 433 3.82 -2.91 28.01
CA ASP A 433 4.34 -4.23 27.69
C ASP A 433 4.28 -4.36 26.15
N LEU A 434 5.44 -4.24 25.51
CA LEU A 434 5.60 -4.17 24.06
C LEU A 434 5.59 -5.58 23.47
N HIS A 435 4.58 -5.88 22.65
CA HIS A 435 4.39 -7.22 22.09
C HIS A 435 4.94 -7.33 20.67
N ALA A 436 4.81 -6.26 19.88
CA ALA A 436 5.30 -6.25 18.50
C ALA A 436 5.66 -4.87 17.98
N ILE A 437 6.63 -4.85 17.06
CA ILE A 437 7.06 -3.70 16.26
C ILE A 437 6.84 -4.04 14.78
N ASP A 438 6.04 -3.25 14.06
CA ASP A 438 5.66 -3.47 12.66
C ASP A 438 5.23 -4.91 12.37
N ARG A 439 4.45 -5.49 13.31
CA ARG A 439 3.93 -6.87 13.30
C ARG A 439 4.97 -7.97 13.53
N ARG A 440 6.20 -7.60 13.88
CA ARG A 440 7.24 -8.55 14.29
C ARG A 440 7.26 -8.69 15.80
N ARG A 441 7.37 -9.93 16.26
CA ARG A 441 7.39 -10.23 17.70
C ARG A 441 8.61 -9.61 18.38
N ILE A 442 8.44 -9.25 19.65
CA ILE A 442 9.46 -8.48 20.36
C ILE A 442 10.75 -9.27 20.61
N GLU A 443 10.69 -10.61 20.69
CA GLU A 443 11.82 -11.47 21.06
C GLU A 443 12.96 -11.47 20.04
N ILE A 444 12.72 -10.98 18.82
CA ILE A 444 13.77 -10.85 17.79
C ILE A 444 14.58 -9.56 17.93
N PHE A 445 14.11 -8.59 18.73
CA PHE A 445 14.76 -7.29 18.91
C PHE A 445 15.73 -7.34 20.11
N ASN A 446 16.96 -6.94 19.87
CA ASN A 446 17.98 -6.78 20.90
C ASN A 446 18.15 -5.29 21.22
N PHE A 447 17.58 -4.86 22.34
CA PHE A 447 17.61 -3.46 22.79
C PHE A 447 18.92 -3.04 23.46
N ALA A 448 19.94 -3.90 23.51
CA ALA A 448 21.23 -3.55 24.09
C ALA A 448 21.86 -2.31 23.41
N GLY A 449 22.33 -1.37 24.21
CA GLY A 449 22.98 -0.12 23.78
C GLY A 449 22.00 0.98 23.34
N THR A 450 20.69 0.79 23.50
CA THR A 450 19.69 1.82 23.20
C THR A 450 19.75 3.02 24.17
N SER A 451 20.43 2.88 25.31
CA SER A 451 20.72 3.96 26.24
C SER A 451 22.24 4.12 26.50
N ALA A 452 22.60 5.12 27.32
CA ALA A 452 23.99 5.33 27.72
C ALA A 452 24.52 4.28 28.72
N SER A 453 23.66 3.44 29.30
CA SER A 453 24.00 2.45 30.32
C SER A 453 23.14 1.20 30.19
N PRO A 454 23.68 -0.03 30.24
CA PRO A 454 22.89 -1.25 30.07
C PRO A 454 21.66 -1.37 31.00
N ASP A 455 21.72 -0.77 32.20
CA ASP A 455 20.62 -0.77 33.17
C ASP A 455 19.41 0.08 32.76
N THR A 456 19.55 0.91 31.72
CA THR A 456 18.52 1.85 31.22
C THR A 456 18.24 1.65 29.74
N ASP A 457 18.76 0.57 29.14
CA ASP A 457 18.37 0.19 27.78
C ASP A 457 16.87 -0.08 27.74
N ALA A 458 16.25 0.16 26.59
CA ALA A 458 14.82 0.00 26.39
C ALA A 458 14.37 -1.38 26.86
N ASP A 459 13.39 -1.40 27.76
CA ASP A 459 12.86 -2.62 28.36
C ASP A 459 11.52 -2.96 27.68
N PRO A 460 11.42 -4.05 26.90
CA PRO A 460 10.15 -4.41 26.26
C PRO A 460 9.02 -4.66 27.27
N ASP A 461 9.31 -5.10 28.50
CA ASP A 461 8.29 -5.31 29.53
C ASP A 461 7.77 -3.97 30.12
N ASN A 462 8.49 -2.86 29.90
CA ASN A 462 8.14 -1.52 30.37
C ASN A 462 8.56 -0.43 29.37
N TYR A 463 8.23 -0.62 28.09
CA TYR A 463 8.71 0.22 27.01
C TYR A 463 8.09 1.61 27.07
N GLU A 464 8.93 2.65 27.12
CA GLU A 464 8.49 4.01 27.44
C GLU A 464 8.17 4.83 26.18
N VAL A 465 6.88 5.06 25.95
CA VAL A 465 6.39 5.87 24.82
C VAL A 465 6.12 7.29 25.28
N SER A 466 6.96 8.22 24.86
CA SER A 466 6.70 9.66 24.99
C SER A 466 5.50 10.06 24.13
N THR A 467 4.55 10.79 24.70
CA THR A 467 3.32 11.23 24.02
C THR A 467 3.15 12.76 24.03
N GLY A 468 4.08 13.48 24.64
CA GLY A 468 4.05 14.94 24.72
C GLY A 468 2.77 15.47 25.35
N ASN A 469 1.90 16.10 24.54
CA ASN A 469 0.65 16.71 25.00
C ASN A 469 -0.60 15.93 24.55
N PHE A 470 -0.47 14.67 24.11
CA PHE A 470 -1.64 13.89 23.70
C PHE A 470 -2.63 13.71 24.86
N LEU A 471 -3.92 13.64 24.52
CA LEU A 471 -4.96 13.31 25.47
C LEU A 471 -4.92 11.81 25.75
N LEU A 472 -4.56 11.44 26.97
CA LEU A 472 -4.40 10.04 27.38
C LEU A 472 -5.61 9.48 28.14
N ALA A 473 -6.73 10.21 28.20
CA ALA A 473 -7.89 9.83 28.99
C ALA A 473 -8.55 8.51 28.54
N ALA A 474 -8.33 8.11 27.29
CA ALA A 474 -8.80 6.85 26.74
C ALA A 474 -7.84 5.67 26.97
N GLN A 475 -6.63 5.94 27.46
CA GLN A 475 -5.63 4.92 27.77
C GLN A 475 -5.81 4.47 29.23
N SER A 476 -5.63 3.18 29.47
CA SER A 476 -5.78 2.60 30.81
C SER A 476 -4.91 1.37 30.94
N PRO A 477 -4.29 1.12 32.10
CA PRO A 477 -3.58 -0.12 32.37
C PRO A 477 -4.40 -1.36 32.02
N GLY A 478 -3.73 -2.37 31.45
CA GLY A 478 -4.32 -3.63 31.00
C GLY A 478 -5.14 -3.52 29.70
N ARG A 479 -5.10 -2.39 29.00
CA ARG A 479 -5.77 -2.22 27.69
C ARG A 479 -4.77 -2.28 26.54
N PRO A 480 -5.16 -2.83 25.39
CA PRO A 480 -4.32 -2.81 24.21
C PRO A 480 -4.17 -1.38 23.70
N VAL A 481 -2.98 -1.09 23.18
CA VAL A 481 -2.64 0.21 22.61
C VAL A 481 -1.79 -0.01 21.35
N VAL A 482 -1.94 0.91 20.39
CA VAL A 482 -1.08 1.00 19.22
C VAL A 482 -0.50 2.42 19.19
N ALA A 483 0.82 2.51 19.05
CA ALA A 483 1.53 3.79 18.98
C ALA A 483 2.32 3.88 17.69
N TRP A 484 2.28 5.02 17.01
CA TRP A 484 3.00 5.26 15.77
C TRP A 484 4.03 6.35 16.01
N GLY A 485 5.23 6.20 15.48
CA GLY A 485 6.30 7.19 15.69
C GLY A 485 7.67 6.65 15.34
N PHE A 486 8.67 7.05 16.13
CA PHE A 486 10.07 6.66 15.91
C PHE A 486 10.71 6.30 17.25
N PRO A 487 11.53 5.23 17.32
CA PRO A 487 12.47 5.07 18.42
C PRO A 487 13.31 6.34 18.62
N ASN A 488 13.67 6.63 19.87
CA ASN A 488 14.63 7.68 20.16
C ASN A 488 16.02 7.32 19.67
N GLU A 489 16.92 8.31 19.67
CA GLU A 489 18.30 8.12 19.23
C GLU A 489 18.95 6.92 19.97
N PHE A 490 19.79 6.16 19.27
CA PHE A 490 20.59 5.09 19.86
C PHE A 490 21.51 5.67 20.93
N ALA A 491 21.59 4.98 22.07
CA ALA A 491 22.13 5.49 23.33
C ALA A 491 21.38 6.68 23.97
N GLY A 492 20.16 7.00 23.47
CA GLY A 492 19.34 8.14 23.88
C GLY A 492 18.14 7.81 24.76
N ALA A 493 17.81 6.53 24.97
CA ALA A 493 16.79 6.12 25.93
C ALA A 493 17.21 6.44 27.39
N PRO A 494 16.25 6.67 28.31
CA PRO A 494 14.80 6.84 28.12
C PRO A 494 14.38 8.29 27.79
N PRO A 495 13.17 8.53 27.24
CA PRO A 495 12.17 7.53 26.84
C PRO A 495 12.64 6.72 25.63
N ASP A 496 12.04 5.55 25.40
CA ASP A 496 12.47 4.65 24.31
C ASP A 496 11.95 5.09 22.94
N PHE A 497 10.76 5.70 22.93
CA PHE A 497 10.05 6.00 21.68
C PHE A 497 9.35 7.36 21.72
N GLU A 498 9.43 8.08 20.61
CA GLU A 498 8.70 9.33 20.38
C GLU A 498 7.38 9.03 19.65
N GLY A 499 6.29 8.98 20.40
CA GLY A 499 4.93 8.79 19.88
C GLY A 499 4.45 10.01 19.09
N ARG A 500 4.08 9.80 17.83
CA ARG A 500 3.43 10.78 16.94
C ARG A 500 1.92 10.61 16.88
N THR A 501 1.44 9.40 17.13
CA THR A 501 0.01 9.10 17.24
C THR A 501 -0.16 7.97 18.23
N LEU A 502 -1.25 8.03 18.99
CA LEU A 502 -1.65 6.98 19.90
C LEU A 502 -3.09 6.59 19.57
N ILE A 503 -3.30 5.33 19.18
CA ILE A 503 -4.62 4.82 18.84
C ILE A 503 -5.27 4.35 20.13
N GLU A 504 -6.50 4.82 20.35
CA GLU A 504 -7.30 4.41 21.50
C GLU A 504 -7.72 2.94 21.36
N PHE A 505 -7.84 2.24 22.49
CA PHE A 505 -8.19 0.83 22.49
C PHE A 505 -9.52 0.54 21.77
N MET A 506 -10.46 1.48 21.70
CA MET A 506 -11.73 1.29 20.98
C MET A 506 -11.55 1.25 19.46
N ASP A 507 -10.54 1.94 18.94
CA ASP A 507 -10.26 2.08 17.52
C ASP A 507 -9.16 1.12 17.03
N VAL A 508 -8.52 0.38 17.95
CA VAL A 508 -7.67 -0.76 17.57
C VAL A 508 -8.53 -1.76 16.81
N ARG A 509 -8.22 -1.91 15.52
CA ARG A 509 -8.92 -2.81 14.60
C ARG A 509 -9.03 -4.20 15.22
N SER A 510 -10.24 -4.75 15.14
CA SER A 510 -10.53 -6.09 15.59
C SER A 510 -10.90 -6.93 14.38
N ALA A 511 -10.25 -8.08 14.22
CA ALA A 511 -10.57 -9.06 13.18
C ALA A 511 -11.32 -10.23 13.81
N LEU A 512 -12.46 -10.59 13.21
CA LEU A 512 -13.18 -11.83 13.53
C LEU A 512 -12.72 -12.91 12.55
N GLY A 513 -11.96 -13.88 13.06
CA GLY A 513 -11.58 -15.06 12.31
C GLY A 513 -12.54 -16.20 12.60
N VAL A 514 -13.29 -16.65 11.58
CA VAL A 514 -14.10 -17.88 11.66
C VAL A 514 -13.85 -18.72 10.41
N GLY A 515 -13.43 -19.96 10.59
CA GLY A 515 -13.27 -20.95 9.53
C GLY A 515 -14.22 -22.14 9.71
N TRP A 516 -14.54 -22.80 8.60
CA TRP A 516 -15.23 -24.08 8.60
C TRP A 516 -14.44 -25.07 7.76
N GLY A 517 -14.47 -26.34 8.14
CA GLY A 517 -13.78 -27.38 7.37
C GLY A 517 -14.26 -27.45 5.92
N ALA A 518 -13.51 -28.15 5.05
CA ALA A 518 -13.71 -28.15 3.58
C ALA A 518 -15.15 -28.47 3.08
N ALA A 519 -15.96 -29.19 3.86
CA ALA A 519 -17.36 -29.44 3.53
C ALA A 519 -18.28 -28.21 3.68
N GLY A 520 -17.77 -27.15 4.31
CA GLY A 520 -18.52 -25.98 4.74
C GLY A 520 -19.54 -26.32 5.83
N THR A 521 -20.40 -25.36 6.14
CA THR A 521 -21.53 -25.60 7.04
C THR A 521 -22.79 -24.88 6.56
N THR A 522 -23.95 -25.48 6.82
CA THR A 522 -25.26 -24.88 6.51
C THR A 522 -25.87 -24.11 7.68
N MET A 523 -25.26 -24.19 8.88
CA MET A 523 -25.69 -23.50 10.09
C MET A 523 -24.51 -22.81 10.79
N PRO A 524 -23.82 -21.86 10.10
CA PRO A 524 -22.63 -21.18 10.65
C PRO A 524 -22.98 -20.32 11.87
N PHE A 525 -24.17 -19.71 11.85
CA PHE A 525 -24.63 -18.79 12.88
C PHE A 525 -25.94 -19.28 13.47
N THR A 526 -26.09 -19.14 14.79
CA THR A 526 -27.38 -19.30 15.48
C THR A 526 -28.24 -18.05 15.38
N MET A 527 -27.63 -16.90 15.07
CA MET A 527 -28.30 -15.64 14.77
C MET A 527 -27.49 -14.87 13.72
N MET A 528 -28.19 -14.35 12.70
CA MET A 528 -27.64 -13.40 11.75
C MET A 528 -28.75 -12.40 11.41
N ASP A 529 -28.82 -11.31 12.15
CA ASP A 529 -29.83 -10.28 11.96
C ASP A 529 -29.30 -8.87 12.29
N SER A 530 -30.17 -7.86 12.29
CA SER A 530 -29.79 -6.47 12.54
C SER A 530 -29.28 -6.21 13.96
N THR A 531 -29.47 -7.14 14.90
CA THR A 531 -28.98 -7.05 16.28
C THR A 531 -27.59 -7.64 16.44
N GLY A 532 -27.14 -8.48 15.49
CA GLY A 532 -25.78 -8.96 15.43
C GLY A 532 -25.61 -10.31 14.74
N LEU A 533 -24.41 -10.85 14.95
CA LEU A 533 -23.97 -12.16 14.48
C LEU A 533 -23.67 -13.02 15.72
N LEU A 534 -24.27 -14.21 15.82
CA LEU A 534 -23.97 -15.17 16.89
C LEU A 534 -23.46 -16.47 16.28
N LEU A 535 -22.17 -16.74 16.48
CA LEU A 535 -21.51 -17.96 16.03
C LEU A 535 -22.15 -19.20 16.68
N ASN A 536 -22.30 -20.27 15.88
CA ASN A 536 -22.70 -21.56 16.39
C ASN A 536 -21.49 -22.31 16.95
N ASN A 537 -21.06 -21.98 18.17
CA ASN A 537 -19.84 -22.56 18.78
C ASN A 537 -19.94 -24.07 19.06
N ARG A 538 -21.11 -24.68 18.85
CA ARG A 538 -21.31 -26.15 18.93
C ARG A 538 -21.28 -26.82 17.56
N ASN A 539 -21.01 -26.07 16.50
CA ASN A 539 -20.89 -26.60 15.16
C ASN A 539 -19.66 -27.52 15.09
N PRO A 540 -19.81 -28.82 14.78
CA PRO A 540 -18.67 -29.73 14.68
C PRO A 540 -17.74 -29.39 13.51
N ASP A 541 -18.21 -28.59 12.56
CA ASP A 541 -17.46 -28.17 11.39
C ASP A 541 -16.67 -26.87 11.61
N ILE A 542 -16.74 -26.27 12.82
CA ILE A 542 -15.90 -25.11 13.16
C ILE A 542 -14.43 -25.52 13.15
N ASP A 543 -13.62 -24.79 12.41
CA ASP A 543 -12.20 -25.10 12.25
C ASP A 543 -11.34 -24.40 13.31
N GLN A 544 -10.01 -24.53 13.23
CA GLN A 544 -9.04 -23.91 14.13
C GLN A 544 -9.14 -22.38 14.19
N ARG A 545 -9.72 -21.74 13.18
CA ARG A 545 -9.98 -20.30 13.16
C ARG A 545 -11.32 -19.99 13.83
N HIS A 546 -11.28 -19.61 15.11
CA HIS A 546 -12.47 -19.23 15.90
C HIS A 546 -12.13 -18.20 16.98
N PHE A 547 -11.69 -17.02 16.56
CA PHE A 547 -11.20 -15.99 17.48
C PHE A 547 -11.59 -14.56 17.09
N ILE A 548 -11.52 -13.66 18.05
CA ILE A 548 -11.42 -12.22 17.81
C ILE A 548 -9.99 -11.79 18.13
N LYS A 549 -9.27 -11.29 17.12
CA LYS A 549 -7.94 -10.69 17.28
C LYS A 549 -8.10 -9.18 17.42
N LYS A 550 -7.51 -8.58 18.44
CA LYS A 550 -7.52 -7.13 18.69
C LYS A 550 -6.13 -6.67 19.13
N GLY A 551 -5.37 -6.11 18.19
CA GLY A 551 -3.93 -5.89 18.41
C GLY A 551 -3.25 -7.22 18.76
N PRO A 552 -2.49 -7.33 19.87
CA PRO A 552 -1.87 -8.57 20.29
C PRO A 552 -2.83 -9.53 21.04
N LEU A 553 -4.02 -9.08 21.42
CA LEU A 553 -4.97 -9.90 22.17
C LEU A 553 -5.74 -10.83 21.24
N LEU A 554 -5.71 -12.13 21.52
CA LEU A 554 -6.54 -13.13 20.85
C LEU A 554 -7.59 -13.65 21.84
N ILE A 555 -8.86 -13.46 21.50
CA ILE A 555 -10.00 -13.92 22.30
C ILE A 555 -10.59 -15.13 21.59
N ASP A 556 -10.38 -16.30 22.19
CA ASP A 556 -11.00 -17.55 21.75
C ASP A 556 -12.54 -17.45 21.87
N LEU A 557 -13.24 -17.89 20.83
CA LEU A 557 -14.71 -17.89 20.78
C LEU A 557 -15.34 -19.20 21.24
N THR A 558 -14.56 -20.27 21.49
CA THR A 558 -15.10 -21.61 21.82
C THR A 558 -15.01 -22.02 23.29
#